data_AF-A0A9E4KZK9-F1
#
_entry.id   AF-A0A9E4KZK9-F1
#
_cell.length_a   1.000
_cell.length_b   1.000
_cell.length_c   1.000
_cell.angle_alpha   90.00
_cell.angle_beta   90.00
_cell.angle_gamma   90.00
#
_symmetry.space_group_name_H-M   'P 1'
#
loop_
_entity.id
_entity.type
_entity.pdbx_description
1 polymer ?
#
loop_
_entity_poly.entity_id
_entity_poly.type
_entity_poly.pdbx_seq_one_letter_code
_entity_poly.pdbx_strand_id
1 'polypeptide(L)'
;MAGTIVQLLWDESPGANAYEVKIGSGNWQSRDKSTSRIFAQLTLGTAYTFYVRALVPANDTFATLDAFSGESQITVTTQAAHVDPPTNLQTSEITNNGIKLTWTASPTSGVTSYEVSVNNGAWVDSGSDLEHSFTGLDADTSYQLRAGESRRRNLLQRQRGRGGNPAKRAGRADELNNQRHHPDRHYA
;
A
#
# COMPACT_ATOMS: atom_id res chain seq x y z
N MET A 1 -15.75 -14.80 -3.30
CA MET A 1 -15.33 -13.61 -2.54
C MET A 1 -16.51 -12.65 -2.49
N ALA A 2 -17.04 -12.37 -1.30
CA ALA A 2 -18.07 -11.34 -1.15
C ALA A 2 -17.42 -9.98 -1.44
N GLY A 3 -17.90 -9.27 -2.47
CA GLY A 3 -17.38 -7.94 -2.80
C GLY A 3 -17.75 -6.94 -1.70
N THR A 4 -16.90 -5.94 -1.47
CA THR A 4 -17.21 -4.84 -0.56
C THR A 4 -18.37 -4.03 -1.13
N ILE A 5 -19.37 -3.76 -0.30
CA ILE A 5 -20.56 -2.98 -0.64
C ILE A 5 -20.65 -1.71 0.19
N VAL A 6 -21.26 -0.67 -0.37
CA VAL A 6 -21.73 0.52 0.33
C VAL A 6 -23.19 0.73 -0.03
N GLN A 7 -24.06 0.85 0.97
CA GLN A 7 -25.43 1.27 0.79
C GLN A 7 -25.52 2.78 1.05
N LEU A 8 -25.81 3.54 -0.01
CA LEU A 8 -26.12 4.95 0.07
C LEU A 8 -27.62 5.12 0.33
N LEU A 9 -27.97 5.93 1.32
CA LEU A 9 -29.34 6.27 1.71
C LEU A 9 -29.48 7.79 1.68
N TRP A 10 -30.63 8.30 1.24
CA TRP A 10 -30.94 9.73 1.28
C TRP A 10 -32.43 9.95 1.56
N ASP A 11 -32.78 11.17 1.94
CA ASP A 11 -34.18 11.54 2.17
C ASP A 11 -34.85 12.00 0.86
N GLU A 12 -36.16 11.77 0.75
CA GLU A 12 -36.95 12.24 -0.39
C GLU A 12 -37.01 13.78 -0.40
N SER A 13 -36.74 14.37 -1.57
CA SER A 13 -36.85 15.80 -1.84
C SER A 13 -38.23 16.14 -2.43
N PRO A 14 -38.96 17.12 -1.87
CA PRO A 14 -40.24 17.57 -2.42
C PRO A 14 -40.12 18.01 -3.89
N GLY A 15 -41.02 17.50 -4.74
CA GLY A 15 -41.04 17.83 -6.17
C GLY A 15 -40.03 17.04 -7.02
N ALA A 16 -39.25 16.13 -6.42
CA ALA A 16 -38.40 15.20 -7.18
C ALA A 16 -39.26 14.15 -7.90
N ASN A 17 -39.01 13.97 -9.19
CA ASN A 17 -39.60 12.92 -9.99
C ASN A 17 -38.75 11.63 -9.98
N ALA A 18 -37.44 11.75 -9.78
CA ALA A 18 -36.49 10.65 -9.69
C ALA A 18 -35.16 11.12 -9.07
N TYR A 19 -34.23 10.19 -8.84
CA TYR A 19 -32.87 10.46 -8.40
C TYR A 19 -31.83 9.84 -9.33
N GLU A 20 -30.72 10.53 -9.47
CA GLU A 20 -29.49 10.06 -10.11
C GLU A 20 -28.38 9.99 -9.07
N VAL A 21 -27.50 9.00 -9.21
CA VAL A 21 -26.33 8.79 -8.34
C VAL A 21 -25.07 8.53 -9.16
N LYS A 22 -23.91 8.95 -8.66
CA LYS A 22 -22.59 8.62 -9.25
C LYS A 22 -21.55 8.39 -8.18
N ILE A 23 -20.44 7.77 -8.57
CA ILE A 23 -19.25 7.57 -7.73
C ILE A 23 -18.07 8.33 -8.33
N GLY A 24 -17.39 9.15 -7.54
CA GLY A 24 -16.28 9.99 -7.96
C GLY A 24 -16.61 10.83 -9.20
N SER A 25 -15.74 10.77 -10.21
CA SER A 25 -15.93 11.40 -11.51
C SER A 25 -16.67 10.53 -12.53
N GLY A 26 -17.32 9.45 -12.09
CA GLY A 26 -18.08 8.56 -12.95
C GLY A 26 -19.36 9.20 -13.51
N ASN A 27 -20.02 8.47 -14.40
CA ASN A 27 -21.29 8.91 -14.98
C ASN A 27 -22.44 8.80 -13.97
N TRP A 28 -23.43 9.69 -14.11
CA TRP A 28 -24.71 9.57 -13.42
C TRP A 28 -25.46 8.31 -13.87
N GLN A 29 -26.06 7.63 -12.89
CA GLN A 29 -26.81 6.39 -13.04
C GLN A 29 -28.12 6.49 -12.24
N SER A 30 -29.03 5.55 -12.48
CA SER A 30 -30.39 5.52 -11.93
C SER A 30 -31.27 6.67 -12.43
N ARG A 31 -32.55 6.38 -12.66
CA ARG A 31 -33.62 7.36 -12.96
C ARG A 31 -34.91 6.82 -12.41
N ASP A 32 -34.93 6.67 -11.10
CA ASP A 32 -36.04 6.03 -10.38
C ASP A 32 -36.32 6.79 -9.07
N LYS A 33 -37.45 6.49 -8.44
CA LYS A 33 -37.90 7.18 -7.21
C LYS A 33 -37.30 6.60 -5.93
N SER A 34 -36.38 5.64 -6.03
CA SER A 34 -35.77 5.04 -4.84
C SER A 34 -34.93 6.05 -4.10
N THR A 35 -34.86 5.91 -2.78
CA THR A 35 -34.04 6.73 -1.88
C THR A 35 -32.83 5.96 -1.32
N SER A 36 -32.42 4.92 -2.05
CA SER A 36 -31.36 4.00 -1.66
C SER A 36 -30.62 3.46 -2.88
N ARG A 37 -29.31 3.27 -2.78
CA ARG A 37 -28.47 2.62 -3.80
C ARG A 37 -27.39 1.75 -3.17
N ILE A 38 -27.18 0.56 -3.71
CA ILE A 38 -26.02 -0.27 -3.38
C ILE A 38 -24.94 -0.12 -4.46
N PHE A 39 -23.73 0.21 -4.02
CA PHE A 39 -22.50 0.10 -4.82
C PHE A 39 -21.73 -1.13 -4.36
N ALA A 40 -21.36 -2.01 -5.29
CA ALA A 40 -20.68 -3.26 -5.00
C ALA A 40 -19.33 -3.32 -5.72
N GLN A 41 -18.53 -4.34 -5.37
CA GLN A 41 -17.20 -4.59 -5.95
C GLN A 41 -16.22 -3.44 -5.73
N LEU A 42 -16.37 -2.71 -4.62
CA LEU A 42 -15.44 -1.64 -4.25
C LEU A 42 -14.12 -2.23 -3.76
N THR A 43 -13.02 -1.57 -4.10
CA THR A 43 -11.68 -1.92 -3.60
C THR A 43 -11.56 -1.62 -2.10
N LEU A 44 -10.94 -2.51 -1.34
CA LEU A 44 -10.63 -2.34 0.09
C LEU A 44 -9.67 -1.17 0.34
N GLY A 45 -9.76 -0.53 1.51
CA GLY A 45 -8.88 0.56 1.92
C GLY A 45 -8.92 1.80 1.02
N THR A 46 -9.96 1.94 0.20
CA THR A 46 -10.07 2.99 -0.81
C THR A 46 -11.19 3.95 -0.45
N ALA A 47 -10.91 5.25 -0.52
CA ALA A 47 -11.91 6.30 -0.34
C ALA A 47 -12.74 6.48 -1.62
N TYR A 48 -14.06 6.48 -1.46
CA TYR A 48 -15.02 6.74 -2.52
C TYR A 48 -15.94 7.89 -2.13
N THR A 49 -16.11 8.85 -3.04
CA THR A 49 -17.11 9.92 -2.89
C THR A 49 -18.34 9.56 -3.71
N PHE A 50 -19.50 9.51 -3.08
CA PHE A 50 -20.78 9.27 -3.73
C PHE A 50 -21.54 10.57 -3.84
N TYR A 51 -22.27 10.73 -4.94
CA TYR A 51 -23.11 11.89 -5.19
C TYR A 51 -24.54 11.45 -5.46
N VAL A 52 -25.49 12.26 -5.03
CA VAL A 52 -26.91 12.14 -5.37
C VAL A 52 -27.45 13.49 -5.82
N ARG A 53 -28.34 13.47 -6.81
CA ARG A 53 -29.13 14.63 -7.22
C ARG A 53 -30.55 14.22 -7.57
N ALA A 54 -31.51 15.10 -7.35
CA ALA A 54 -32.89 14.91 -7.76
C ALA A 54 -33.10 15.38 -9.21
N LEU A 55 -33.97 14.67 -9.92
CA LEU A 55 -34.55 15.08 -11.20
C LEU A 55 -35.87 15.76 -10.88
N VAL A 56 -35.99 17.03 -11.23
CA VAL A 56 -37.19 17.84 -11.05
C VAL A 56 -37.79 18.14 -12.42
N PRO A 57 -39.12 18.06 -12.58
CA PRO A 57 -39.75 18.39 -13.85
C PRO A 57 -39.44 19.85 -14.19
N ALA A 58 -38.93 20.10 -15.41
CA ALA A 58 -39.03 21.43 -15.99
C ALA A 58 -40.54 21.68 -16.18
N ASN A 59 -41.08 22.65 -15.44
CA ASN A 59 -42.38 23.30 -15.62
C ASN A 59 -43.25 22.83 -16.81
N ASP A 60 -44.54 22.61 -16.53
CA ASP A 60 -45.63 21.95 -17.30
C ASP A 60 -45.93 22.44 -18.75
N THR A 61 -44.99 23.07 -19.44
CA THR A 61 -45.15 23.51 -20.83
C THR A 61 -43.87 23.23 -21.62
N PHE A 62 -43.83 22.03 -22.18
CA PHE A 62 -42.94 21.62 -23.28
C PHE A 62 -41.43 21.66 -23.01
N ALA A 63 -40.88 20.66 -22.32
CA ALA A 63 -39.57 20.10 -22.68
C ALA A 63 -39.34 18.72 -22.05
N THR A 64 -38.86 17.79 -22.87
CA THR A 64 -38.32 16.47 -22.56
C THR A 64 -37.03 16.49 -21.72
N LEU A 65 -36.83 17.52 -20.89
CA LEU A 65 -35.61 17.74 -20.12
C LEU A 65 -35.96 17.86 -18.63
N ASP A 66 -35.59 16.84 -17.84
CA ASP A 66 -35.57 16.96 -16.39
C ASP A 66 -34.51 18.01 -16.00
N ALA A 67 -34.90 18.99 -15.18
CA ALA A 67 -33.94 19.83 -14.47
C ALA A 67 -33.35 19.04 -13.28
N PHE A 68 -32.19 19.45 -12.79
CA PHE A 68 -31.53 18.79 -11.66
C PHE A 68 -31.43 19.71 -10.44
N SER A 69 -31.51 19.13 -9.25
CA SER A 69 -31.12 19.82 -8.01
C SER A 69 -29.60 20.06 -7.96
N GLY A 70 -29.15 20.77 -6.91
CA GLY A 70 -27.75 20.70 -6.49
C GLY A 70 -27.33 19.27 -6.13
N GLU A 71 -26.03 19.02 -6.14
CA GLU A 71 -25.44 17.71 -5.82
C GLU A 71 -25.16 17.63 -4.31
N SER A 72 -25.65 16.58 -3.66
CA SER A 72 -25.23 16.18 -2.32
C SER A 72 -24.15 15.11 -2.42
N GLN A 73 -23.14 15.15 -1.55
CA GLN A 73 -22.04 14.19 -1.57
C GLN A 73 -21.67 13.67 -0.18
N ILE A 74 -21.16 12.44 -0.14
CA ILE A 74 -20.56 11.83 1.04
C ILE A 74 -19.32 11.04 0.64
N THR A 75 -18.28 11.08 1.46
CA THR A 75 -17.07 10.27 1.26
C THR A 75 -17.02 9.15 2.29
N VAL A 76 -16.83 7.92 1.80
CA VAL A 76 -16.72 6.70 2.61
C VAL A 76 -15.44 5.98 2.23
N THR A 77 -14.66 5.58 3.23
CA THR A 77 -13.47 4.74 3.03
C THR A 77 -13.83 3.30 3.35
N THR A 78 -13.64 2.41 2.39
CA THR A 78 -13.81 0.97 2.62
C THR A 78 -12.76 0.46 3.59
N GLN A 79 -13.11 -0.54 4.41
CA GLN A 79 -12.15 -1.15 5.31
C GLN A 79 -11.00 -1.75 4.51
N ALA A 80 -9.76 -1.53 4.94
CA ALA A 80 -8.58 -2.18 4.34
C ALA A 80 -8.60 -3.68 4.68
N ALA A 81 -7.92 -4.49 3.86
CA ALA A 81 -7.65 -5.87 4.25
C ALA A 81 -6.86 -5.87 5.56
N HIS A 82 -7.39 -6.55 6.58
CA HIS A 82 -6.72 -6.76 7.85
C HIS A 82 -6.17 -8.17 7.88
N VAL A 83 -4.90 -8.30 8.29
CA VAL A 83 -4.29 -9.59 8.61
C VAL A 83 -4.12 -9.62 10.12
N ASP A 84 -4.83 -10.53 10.77
CA ASP A 84 -4.67 -10.80 12.18
C ASP A 84 -3.29 -11.43 12.43
N PRO A 85 -2.57 -11.06 13.49
CA PRO A 85 -1.30 -11.69 13.81
C PRO A 85 -1.47 -13.17 14.20
N PRO A 86 -0.38 -13.96 14.21
CA PRO A 86 -0.38 -15.26 14.87
C PRO A 86 -0.72 -15.11 16.36
N THR A 87 -1.27 -16.16 16.96
CA THR A 87 -1.77 -16.13 18.35
C THR A 87 -1.07 -17.18 19.21
N ASN A 88 -1.35 -17.19 20.52
CA ASN A 88 -0.84 -18.21 21.45
C ASN A 88 0.69 -18.39 21.38
N LEU A 89 1.44 -17.29 21.49
CA LEU A 89 2.90 -17.35 21.54
C LEU A 89 3.33 -18.02 22.86
N GLN A 90 4.14 -19.07 22.76
CA GLN A 90 4.65 -19.83 23.90
C GLN A 90 6.16 -20.04 23.76
N THR A 91 6.86 -20.08 24.89
CA THR A 91 8.29 -20.38 24.92
C THR A 91 8.55 -21.73 25.60
N SER A 92 9.46 -22.51 25.04
CA SER A 92 9.92 -23.79 25.59
C SER A 92 11.42 -23.96 25.35
N GLU A 93 11.98 -25.08 25.83
CA GLU A 93 13.40 -25.46 25.59
C GLU A 93 14.39 -24.34 25.92
N ILE A 94 14.17 -23.66 27.06
CA ILE A 94 15.01 -22.54 27.51
C ILE A 94 16.32 -23.11 28.09
N THR A 95 17.44 -22.73 27.48
CA THR A 95 18.79 -23.06 27.93
C THR A 95 19.54 -21.78 28.30
N ASN A 96 20.81 -21.92 28.72
CA ASN A 96 21.68 -20.77 28.97
C ASN A 96 22.02 -19.96 27.70
N ASN A 97 21.66 -20.44 26.50
CA ASN A 97 22.01 -19.81 25.24
C ASN A 97 20.94 -19.90 24.14
N GLY A 98 19.72 -20.34 24.47
CA GLY A 98 18.67 -20.53 23.49
C GLY A 98 17.28 -20.60 24.09
N ILE A 99 16.29 -20.26 23.25
CA ILE A 99 14.86 -20.28 23.57
C ILE A 99 14.11 -20.73 22.32
N LYS A 100 13.22 -21.71 22.44
CA LYS A 100 12.26 -22.08 21.39
C LYS A 100 10.98 -21.27 21.55
N LEU A 101 10.52 -20.62 20.49
CA LEU A 101 9.24 -19.93 20.38
C LEU A 101 8.30 -20.75 19.50
N THR A 102 7.05 -20.94 19.93
CA THR A 102 5.98 -21.55 19.14
C THR A 102 4.77 -20.62 19.10
N TRP A 103 3.96 -20.72 18.04
CA TRP A 103 2.74 -19.93 17.88
C TRP A 103 1.66 -20.67 17.11
N THR A 104 0.42 -20.23 17.24
CA THR A 104 -0.69 -20.65 16.40
C THR A 104 -0.77 -19.75 15.17
N ALA A 105 -1.03 -20.37 14.00
CA ALA A 105 -1.22 -19.67 12.74
C ALA A 105 -2.25 -18.53 12.83
N SER A 106 -2.07 -17.51 11.99
CA SER A 106 -3.05 -16.43 11.86
C SER A 106 -4.43 -16.99 11.45
N PRO A 107 -5.54 -16.50 12.04
CA PRO A 107 -6.88 -16.86 11.59
C PRO A 107 -7.22 -16.22 10.23
N THR A 108 -6.42 -15.26 9.75
CA THR A 108 -6.59 -14.67 8.43
C THR A 108 -6.19 -15.67 7.34
N SER A 109 -7.09 -15.91 6.40
CA SER A 109 -6.81 -16.81 5.27
C SER A 109 -5.77 -16.23 4.31
N GLY A 110 -4.93 -17.10 3.74
CA GLY A 110 -3.92 -16.72 2.75
C GLY A 110 -2.57 -16.28 3.32
N VAL A 111 -2.38 -16.30 4.65
CA VAL A 111 -1.04 -16.17 5.26
C VAL A 111 -0.23 -17.44 4.97
N THR A 112 0.87 -17.29 4.24
CA THR A 112 1.70 -18.42 3.79
C THR A 112 3.07 -18.49 4.45
N SER A 113 3.47 -17.41 5.15
CA SER A 113 4.76 -17.36 5.83
C SER A 113 4.75 -16.41 7.01
N TYR A 114 5.67 -16.66 7.95
CA TYR A 114 5.87 -15.93 9.18
C TYR A 114 7.30 -15.42 9.27
N GLU A 115 7.47 -14.37 10.07
CA GLU A 115 8.75 -13.81 10.46
C GLU A 115 8.80 -13.75 11.99
N VAL A 116 9.99 -13.88 12.56
CA VAL A 116 10.25 -13.81 13.99
C VAL A 116 11.29 -12.74 14.32
N SER A 117 11.24 -12.17 15.52
CA SER A 117 12.17 -11.13 15.96
C SER A 117 12.48 -11.28 17.45
N VAL A 118 13.71 -10.95 17.83
CA VAL A 118 14.20 -10.87 19.21
C VAL A 118 14.60 -9.44 19.54
N ASN A 119 14.19 -8.94 20.71
CA ASN A 119 14.50 -7.60 21.24
C ASN A 119 14.21 -6.46 20.26
N ASN A 120 13.14 -6.57 19.48
CA ASN A 120 12.77 -5.61 18.43
C ASN A 120 13.84 -5.45 17.35
N GLY A 121 14.72 -6.44 17.21
CA GLY A 121 15.70 -6.53 16.15
C GLY A 121 15.07 -6.81 14.79
N ALA A 122 15.93 -7.04 13.79
CA ALA A 122 15.50 -7.38 12.45
C ALA A 122 14.62 -8.65 12.45
N TRP A 123 13.59 -8.63 11.61
CA TRP A 123 12.75 -9.79 11.37
C TRP A 123 13.52 -10.84 10.57
N VAL A 124 13.44 -12.09 11.03
CA VAL A 124 14.02 -13.27 10.40
C VAL A 124 12.87 -14.11 9.86
N ASP A 125 12.99 -14.56 8.62
CA ASP A 125 12.00 -15.38 7.97
C ASP A 125 11.98 -16.80 8.55
N SER A 126 10.80 -17.26 8.99
CA SER A 126 10.57 -18.62 9.46
C SER A 126 9.76 -19.45 8.46
N GLY A 127 9.50 -18.94 7.25
CA GLY A 127 8.71 -19.63 6.24
C GLY A 127 7.32 -19.99 6.76
N SER A 128 6.83 -21.18 6.43
CA SER A 128 5.52 -21.67 6.89
C SER A 128 5.56 -22.29 8.30
N ASP A 129 6.71 -22.33 8.96
CA ASP A 129 6.85 -22.95 10.27
C ASP A 129 6.06 -22.17 11.32
N LEU A 130 5.62 -22.90 12.35
CA LEU A 130 4.91 -22.35 13.51
C LEU A 130 5.78 -22.38 14.78
N GLU A 131 7.08 -22.54 14.57
CA GLU A 131 8.09 -22.55 15.61
C GLU A 131 9.42 -21.96 15.11
N HIS A 132 10.21 -21.43 16.04
CA HIS A 132 11.56 -20.97 15.78
C HIS A 132 12.44 -21.10 17.01
N SER A 133 13.68 -21.54 16.83
CA SER A 133 14.66 -21.64 17.91
C SER A 133 15.69 -20.52 17.83
N PHE A 134 15.66 -19.61 18.80
CA PHE A 134 16.69 -18.59 18.97
C PHE A 134 17.90 -19.22 19.65
N THR A 135 19.10 -18.98 19.11
CA THR A 135 20.37 -19.50 19.64
C THR A 135 21.39 -18.37 19.75
N GLY A 136 22.47 -18.59 20.51
CA GLY A 136 23.51 -17.58 20.73
C GLY A 136 23.07 -16.47 21.67
N LEU A 137 22.13 -16.76 22.57
CA LEU A 137 21.68 -15.85 23.62
C LEU A 137 22.66 -15.85 24.79
N ASP A 138 22.68 -14.75 25.53
CA ASP A 138 23.45 -14.61 26.76
C ASP A 138 22.65 -15.19 27.93
N ALA A 139 23.36 -15.88 28.84
CA ALA A 139 22.76 -16.42 30.06
C ALA A 139 22.21 -15.30 30.95
N ASP A 140 21.21 -15.63 31.77
CA ASP A 140 20.57 -14.72 32.73
C ASP A 140 20.07 -13.39 32.14
N THR A 141 19.73 -13.38 30.84
CA THR A 141 19.25 -12.21 30.12
C THR A 141 17.78 -12.38 29.72
N SER A 142 16.98 -11.31 29.90
CA SER A 142 15.58 -11.29 29.48
C SER A 142 15.45 -10.88 28.01
N TYR A 143 14.61 -11.60 27.26
CA TYR A 143 14.38 -11.38 25.84
C TYR A 143 12.91 -11.09 25.53
N GLN A 144 12.65 -10.17 24.60
CA GLN A 144 11.34 -9.98 23.99
C GLN A 144 11.29 -10.69 22.64
N LEU A 145 10.49 -11.75 22.53
CA LEU A 145 10.32 -12.51 21.30
C LEU A 145 9.00 -12.15 20.63
N ARG A 146 8.99 -12.10 19.30
CA ARG A 146 7.81 -11.79 18.49
C ARG A 146 7.74 -12.75 17.30
N ALA A 147 6.52 -13.09 16.92
CA ALA A 147 6.19 -13.75 15.66
C ALA A 147 5.11 -12.92 14.94
N GLY A 148 5.20 -12.81 13.63
CA GLY A 148 4.28 -12.04 12.80
C GLY A 148 4.19 -12.62 11.39
N GLU A 149 3.17 -12.22 10.64
CA GLU A 149 3.08 -12.52 9.21
C GLU A 149 4.29 -11.96 8.45
N SER A 150 4.81 -12.71 7.48
CA SER A 150 5.93 -12.22 6.68
C SER A 150 5.50 -11.03 5.84
N ARG A 151 6.23 -9.91 5.96
CA ARG A 151 5.95 -8.69 5.21
C ARG A 151 6.83 -8.52 3.99
N ARG A 152 7.48 -9.61 3.52
CA ARG A 152 8.49 -9.61 2.45
C ARG A 152 8.27 -8.48 1.45
N ARG A 153 9.00 -7.38 1.66
CA ARG A 153 9.05 -6.27 0.72
C ARG A 153 9.78 -6.79 -0.51
N ASN A 154 9.10 -6.88 -1.64
CA ASN A 154 9.73 -7.04 -2.95
C ASN A 154 10.68 -5.85 -3.22
N LEU A 155 11.91 -5.91 -2.70
CA LEU A 155 12.93 -4.85 -2.83
C LEU A 155 13.89 -5.07 -4.03
N LEU A 156 13.56 -5.99 -4.95
CA LEU A 156 14.43 -6.33 -6.10
C LEU A 156 14.00 -5.74 -7.45
N GLN A 157 13.26 -4.63 -7.50
CA GLN A 157 12.97 -3.91 -8.76
C GLN A 157 13.44 -2.44 -8.82
N ARG A 158 14.31 -1.97 -7.91
CA ARG A 158 14.83 -0.58 -7.97
C ARG A 158 16.35 -0.42 -8.09
N GLN A 159 17.11 -1.49 -8.33
CA GLN A 159 18.56 -1.39 -8.61
C GLN A 159 19.04 -2.20 -9.82
N ARG A 160 18.23 -2.31 -10.88
CA ARG A 160 18.69 -2.70 -12.21
C ARG A 160 18.18 -1.70 -13.23
N GLY A 161 18.84 -0.54 -13.29
CA GLY A 161 18.41 0.55 -14.17
C GLY A 161 19.27 1.80 -14.17
N ARG A 162 20.59 1.70 -13.93
CA ARG A 162 21.59 2.69 -14.37
C ARG A 162 22.92 1.98 -14.64
N GLY A 163 22.94 1.17 -15.69
CA GLY A 163 24.19 0.79 -16.34
C GLY A 163 24.67 1.97 -17.19
N GLY A 164 25.54 2.80 -16.62
CA GLY A 164 26.22 3.90 -17.29
C GLY A 164 27.73 3.72 -17.22
N ASN A 165 28.26 2.97 -18.18
CA ASN A 165 29.64 2.92 -18.70
C ASN A 165 30.76 3.69 -17.92
N PRO A 166 31.73 3.00 -17.27
CA PRO A 166 32.94 3.64 -16.75
C PRO A 166 34.04 3.64 -17.83
N ALA A 167 33.97 4.57 -18.78
CA ALA A 167 35.06 4.83 -19.69
C ALA A 167 35.10 6.32 -20.05
N LYS A 168 35.93 7.08 -19.32
CA LYS A 168 36.62 8.34 -19.66
C LYS A 168 36.71 9.28 -18.46
N ARG A 169 37.82 9.21 -17.73
CA ARG A 169 38.58 10.38 -17.25
C ARG A 169 39.79 9.90 -16.42
N ALA A 170 40.82 9.44 -17.12
CA ALA A 170 42.19 9.54 -16.62
C ALA A 170 42.86 10.63 -17.47
N GLY A 171 43.31 11.70 -16.82
CA GLY A 171 44.05 12.77 -17.48
C GLY A 171 43.89 14.13 -16.82
N ARG A 172 44.68 14.39 -15.77
CA ARG A 172 45.59 15.56 -15.64
C ARG A 172 46.02 15.79 -14.18
N ALA A 173 47.29 15.51 -13.93
CA ALA A 173 48.23 16.06 -12.95
C ALA A 173 49.43 15.09 -12.97
N ASP A 174 50.71 15.41 -13.03
CA ASP A 174 51.51 16.62 -13.17
C ASP A 174 52.90 16.04 -13.53
N GLU A 175 53.57 16.52 -14.58
CA GLU A 175 55.03 16.44 -14.68
C GLU A 175 55.53 17.25 -15.89
N LEU A 176 55.75 18.53 -15.64
CA LEU A 176 56.65 19.37 -16.43
C LEU A 176 58.07 19.10 -15.92
N ASN A 177 58.84 18.27 -16.62
CA ASN A 177 60.29 18.43 -16.62
C ASN A 177 60.96 17.84 -17.87
N ASN A 178 61.78 18.70 -18.48
CA ASN A 178 62.96 18.37 -19.25
C ASN A 178 62.79 17.91 -20.70
N GLN A 179 63.04 18.83 -21.64
CA GLN A 179 64.07 18.61 -22.67
C GLN A 179 64.53 19.91 -23.36
N ARG A 180 65.74 20.34 -22.97
CA ARG A 180 66.89 20.70 -23.83
C ARG A 180 66.72 21.77 -24.91
N HIS A 181 67.30 22.93 -24.60
CA HIS A 181 68.02 23.84 -25.51
C HIS A 181 68.97 23.10 -26.46
N HIS A 182 69.01 23.53 -27.73
CA HIS A 182 70.22 23.76 -28.56
C HIS A 182 69.81 24.28 -29.98
N PRO A 183 70.70 24.89 -30.81
CA PRO A 183 70.80 26.34 -30.97
C PRO A 183 70.61 26.88 -32.42
N ASP A 184 70.74 28.20 -32.55
CA ASP A 184 71.18 29.03 -33.69
C ASP A 184 70.39 29.01 -35.02
N ARG A 185 69.92 30.21 -35.43
CA ARG A 185 70.61 31.01 -36.48
C ARG A 185 69.96 32.38 -36.66
N HIS A 186 70.83 33.39 -36.66
CA HIS A 186 70.63 34.76 -37.14
C HIS A 186 69.98 34.86 -38.52
N TYR A 187 69.20 35.93 -38.75
CA TYR A 187 69.23 36.67 -40.02
C TYR A 187 68.83 38.14 -39.81
N ALA A 188 69.66 39.02 -40.39
CA ALA A 188 69.52 40.45 -40.68
C ALA A 188 69.41 41.44 -39.50
#